data_AF-A0A959PP96-F1
#
_entry.id   AF-A0A959PP96-F1
#
_cell.length_a   1.000
_cell.length_b   1.000
_cell.length_c   1.000
_cell.angle_alpha   90.00
_cell.angle_beta   90.00
_cell.angle_gamma   90.00
#
_symmetry.space_group_name_H-M   'P 1'
#
loop_
_entity.id
_entity.type
_entity.pdbx_description
1 polymer ?
#
loop_
_entity_poly.entity_id
_entity_poly.type
_entity_poly.pdbx_seq_one_letter_code
_entity_poly.pdbx_strand_id
1 'polypeptide(L)'
;MDELDIRTVDVVRYVTPLREGGSLPALVEADDEFLYVLKFHGAGQGPKALIAELIGGELARACGLLVPELVFLNLDESFGRSEPDEEIQDLLRFSIGLNLGLHYLSGSIMYDPLASPVDAFTASKVVLLDSLITNIDRTYKNPNLLSWHQELWLIDHGASLYFHYTLDNWKAHAHKPFTQVQDHVLLARASQLEAAAQE
;
A
#
# COMPACT_ATOMS: atom_id res chain seq x y z
N MET A 1 1.86 18.77 12.35
CA MET A 1 2.14 17.40 11.89
C MET A 1 2.53 16.67 13.15
N ASP A 2 1.68 15.78 13.63
CA ASP A 2 2.04 14.92 14.75
C ASP A 2 3.26 14.10 14.34
N GLU A 3 4.07 13.70 15.32
CA GLU A 3 5.20 12.82 15.08
C GLU A 3 4.68 11.52 14.45
N LEU A 4 5.30 11.08 13.35
CA LEU A 4 4.94 9.81 12.70
C LEU A 4 5.31 8.67 13.65
N ASP A 5 4.31 8.17 14.38
CA ASP A 5 4.47 7.04 15.29
C ASP A 5 4.13 5.74 14.55
N ILE A 6 5.16 5.12 13.99
CA ILE A 6 5.06 3.84 13.29
C ILE A 6 5.72 2.79 14.18
N ARG A 7 4.92 1.83 14.61
CA ARG A 7 5.38 0.76 15.48
C ARG A 7 6.34 -0.16 14.74
N THR A 8 7.22 -0.78 15.50
CA THR A 8 8.07 -1.88 15.03
C THR A 8 7.76 -3.09 15.88
N VAL A 9 7.45 -4.22 15.23
CA VAL A 9 7.09 -5.48 15.89
C VAL A 9 7.85 -6.63 15.24
N ASP A 10 8.00 -7.74 15.96
CA ASP A 10 8.78 -8.89 15.51
C ASP A 10 7.84 -9.96 14.93
N VAL A 11 8.17 -10.49 13.75
CA VAL A 11 7.38 -11.57 13.14
C VAL A 11 7.60 -12.85 13.93
N VAL A 12 6.53 -13.42 14.49
CA VAL A 12 6.59 -14.66 15.28
C VAL A 12 6.08 -15.86 14.50
N ARG A 13 5.21 -15.66 13.50
CA ARG A 13 4.68 -16.76 12.68
C ARG A 13 4.39 -16.33 11.25
N TYR A 14 4.87 -17.14 10.30
CA TYR A 14 4.49 -17.04 8.89
C TYR A 14 3.23 -17.88 8.68
N VAL A 15 2.11 -17.24 8.35
CA VAL A 15 0.81 -17.90 8.30
C VAL A 15 0.55 -18.48 6.91
N THR A 16 0.55 -17.63 5.88
CA THR A 16 0.31 -18.08 4.51
C THR A 16 0.80 -17.05 3.48
N PRO A 17 1.34 -17.47 2.32
CA PRO A 17 1.61 -16.55 1.21
C PRO A 17 0.29 -16.06 0.61
N LEU A 18 0.21 -14.75 0.37
CA LEU A 18 -0.83 -14.14 -0.44
C LEU A 18 -0.30 -14.09 -1.88
N ARG A 19 -0.79 -15.00 -2.73
CA ARG A 19 -0.33 -15.15 -4.12
C ARG A 19 -0.91 -14.06 -5.02
N GLU A 20 -0.58 -12.81 -4.70
CA GLU A 20 -0.99 -11.63 -5.45
C GLU A 20 0.22 -11.00 -6.15
N GLY A 21 0.19 -11.00 -7.49
CA GLY A 21 1.21 -10.34 -8.30
C GLY A 21 2.63 -10.89 -8.11
N GLY A 22 3.62 -10.07 -8.48
CA GLY A 22 5.04 -10.43 -8.43
C GLY A 22 5.77 -10.06 -7.14
N SER A 23 5.08 -9.48 -6.15
CA SER A 23 5.67 -9.10 -4.85
C SER A 23 5.50 -10.16 -3.76
N LEU A 24 4.65 -11.18 -4.00
CA LEU A 24 4.40 -12.33 -3.12
C LEU A 24 4.28 -11.94 -1.63
N PRO A 25 3.36 -11.03 -1.26
CA PRO A 25 3.17 -10.66 0.14
C PRO A 25 2.72 -11.88 0.97
N ALA A 26 2.83 -11.79 2.29
CA ALA A 26 2.42 -12.88 3.17
C ALA A 26 1.60 -12.39 4.36
N LEU A 27 0.65 -13.21 4.80
CA LEU A 27 0.01 -13.03 6.09
C LEU A 27 0.95 -13.56 7.17
N VAL A 28 1.25 -12.72 8.15
CA VAL A 28 2.11 -13.05 9.30
C VAL A 28 1.44 -12.64 10.60
N GLU A 29 1.84 -13.28 11.70
CA GLU A 29 1.53 -12.88 13.06
C GLU A 29 2.78 -12.28 13.70
N ALA A 30 2.60 -11.20 14.45
CA ALA A 30 3.68 -10.55 15.20
C ALA A 30 3.58 -10.81 16.71
N ASP A 31 4.60 -10.38 17.45
CA ASP A 31 4.73 -10.54 18.90
C ASP A 31 3.69 -9.77 19.73
N ASP A 32 2.96 -8.86 19.09
CA ASP A 32 1.82 -8.14 19.66
C ASP A 32 0.46 -8.83 19.42
N GLU A 33 0.48 -10.08 18.97
CA GLU A 33 -0.69 -10.94 18.73
C GLU A 33 -1.60 -10.49 17.57
N PHE A 34 -1.18 -9.49 16.77
CA PHE A 34 -1.92 -9.06 15.59
C PHE A 34 -1.44 -9.74 14.30
N LEU A 35 -2.32 -9.71 13.29
CA LEU A 35 -2.03 -10.20 11.95
C LEU A 35 -1.70 -9.05 11.01
N TYR A 36 -0.70 -9.26 10.16
CA TYR A 36 -0.21 -8.28 9.21
C TYR A 36 -0.03 -8.87 7.82
N VAL A 37 -0.28 -8.06 6.80
CA VAL A 37 0.18 -8.30 5.43
C VAL A 37 1.60 -7.77 5.33
N LEU A 38 2.58 -8.68 5.36
CA LEU A 38 4.00 -8.39 5.23
C LEU A 38 4.37 -8.19 3.75
N LYS A 39 5.00 -7.05 3.46
CA LYS A 39 5.64 -6.74 2.19
C LYS A 39 7.16 -6.83 2.35
N PHE A 40 7.75 -7.73 1.57
CA PHE A 40 9.16 -8.10 1.64
C PHE A 40 10.08 -7.07 1.01
N HIS A 41 11.14 -6.64 1.72
CA HIS A 41 12.14 -5.71 1.17
C HIS A 41 13.03 -6.36 0.11
N GLY A 42 13.20 -7.69 0.18
CA GLY A 42 13.91 -8.51 -0.80
C GLY A 42 13.09 -8.86 -2.05
N ALA A 43 11.82 -8.43 -2.16
CA ALA A 43 11.00 -8.65 -3.35
C ALA A 43 11.59 -7.94 -4.58
N GLY A 44 11.25 -8.40 -5.79
CA GLY A 44 11.82 -7.86 -7.03
C GLY A 44 11.58 -6.37 -7.28
N GLN A 45 10.56 -5.78 -6.65
CA GLN A 45 10.28 -4.33 -6.68
C GLN A 45 11.27 -3.53 -5.82
N GLY A 46 11.86 -4.18 -4.81
CA GLY A 46 12.88 -3.65 -3.92
C GLY A 46 12.37 -2.62 -2.89
N PRO A 47 13.28 -2.12 -2.03
CA PRO A 47 12.91 -1.24 -0.92
C PRO A 47 12.27 0.09 -1.33
N LYS A 48 12.50 0.56 -2.57
CA LYS A 48 11.90 1.80 -3.07
C LYS A 48 10.39 1.72 -3.13
N ALA A 49 9.83 0.56 -3.50
CA ALA A 49 8.39 0.33 -3.47
C ALA A 49 7.83 0.39 -2.03
N LEU A 50 8.55 -0.16 -1.05
CA LEU A 50 8.15 -0.05 0.36
C LEU A 50 8.22 1.39 0.87
N ILE A 51 9.20 2.17 0.43
CA ILE A 51 9.27 3.60 0.75
C ILE A 51 8.08 4.36 0.12
N ALA A 52 7.68 4.02 -1.11
CA ALA A 52 6.50 4.60 -1.74
C ALA A 52 5.20 4.18 -1.02
N GLU A 53 5.10 2.93 -0.58
CA GLU A 53 4.00 2.45 0.27
C GLU A 53 3.89 3.29 1.54
N LEU A 54 5.00 3.45 2.26
CA LEU A 54 5.08 4.20 3.50
C LEU A 54 4.68 5.68 3.29
N ILE A 55 5.29 6.36 2.33
CA ILE A 55 5.00 7.78 2.06
C ILE A 55 3.55 7.95 1.58
N GLY A 56 3.09 7.11 0.66
CA GLY A 56 1.73 7.18 0.11
C GLY A 56 0.66 6.92 1.19
N GLY A 57 0.85 5.88 2.00
CA GLY A 57 -0.06 5.55 3.09
C GLY A 57 -0.10 6.61 4.19
N GLU A 58 1.04 7.16 4.59
CA GLU A 58 1.05 8.23 5.60
C GLU A 58 0.51 9.57 5.06
N LEU A 59 0.70 9.88 3.77
CA LEU A 59 0.03 11.02 3.13
C LEU A 59 -1.49 10.80 3.07
N ALA A 60 -1.96 9.60 2.74
CA ALA A 60 -3.38 9.26 2.78
C ALA A 60 -3.96 9.46 4.20
N ARG A 61 -3.29 8.95 5.23
CA ARG A 61 -3.69 9.15 6.64
C ARG A 61 -3.69 10.61 7.04
N ALA A 62 -2.68 11.39 6.63
CA ALA A 62 -2.61 12.83 6.88
C ALA A 62 -3.76 13.59 6.20
N CYS A 63 -4.22 13.11 5.04
CA CYS A 63 -5.43 13.59 4.37
C CYS A 63 -6.72 13.05 5.02
N GLY A 64 -6.68 12.29 6.12
CA GLY A 64 -7.87 11.72 6.77
C GLY A 64 -8.54 10.59 5.98
N LEU A 65 -7.83 9.96 5.05
CA LEU A 65 -8.27 8.74 4.37
C LEU A 65 -7.92 7.52 5.22
N LEU A 66 -8.75 6.48 5.13
CA LEU A 66 -8.52 5.24 5.86
C LEU A 66 -7.47 4.39 5.15
N VAL A 67 -6.41 4.04 5.89
CA VAL A 67 -5.36 3.11 5.49
C VAL A 67 -5.20 2.15 6.66
N PRO A 68 -5.04 0.83 6.44
CA PRO A 68 -4.66 -0.06 7.53
C PRO A 68 -3.38 0.45 8.20
N GLU A 69 -3.23 0.21 9.50
CA GLU A 69 -2.04 0.66 10.23
C GLU A 69 -0.77 0.13 9.53
N LEU A 70 0.10 1.06 9.16
CA LEU A 70 1.45 0.74 8.70
C LEU A 70 2.33 0.41 9.90
N VAL A 71 3.09 -0.67 9.79
CA VAL A 71 3.98 -1.17 10.85
C VAL A 71 5.28 -1.63 10.23
N PHE A 72 6.39 -1.47 10.94
CA PHE A 72 7.64 -2.14 10.58
C PHE A 72 7.67 -3.55 11.17
N LEU A 73 8.07 -4.52 10.37
CA LEU A 73 8.12 -5.94 10.74
C LEU A 73 9.54 -6.45 10.64
N ASN A 74 10.12 -6.91 11.74
CA ASN A 74 11.42 -7.59 11.70
C ASN A 74 11.22 -9.07 11.38
N LEU A 75 11.86 -9.54 10.32
CA LEU A 75 11.87 -10.95 9.91
C LEU A 75 13.19 -11.60 10.35
N ASP A 76 13.09 -12.67 11.15
CA ASP A 76 14.25 -13.43 11.62
C ASP A 76 14.80 -14.41 10.56
N GLU A 77 16.08 -14.77 10.66
CA GLU A 77 16.75 -15.72 9.76
C GLU A 77 16.24 -17.17 9.84
N SER A 78 15.46 -17.50 10.88
CA SER A 78 14.82 -18.81 11.02
C SER A 78 13.69 -19.02 10.02
N PHE A 79 13.08 -17.94 9.51
CA PHE A 79 12.05 -18.00 8.49
C PHE A 79 12.64 -18.43 7.13
N GLY A 80 11.94 -19.33 6.42
CA GLY A 80 12.35 -19.85 5.10
C GLY A 80 13.15 -21.17 5.12
N ARG A 81 13.68 -21.61 6.27
CA ARG A 81 14.43 -22.89 6.37
C ARG A 81 13.60 -24.12 6.08
N SER A 82 12.29 -24.06 6.36
CA SER A 82 11.33 -25.16 6.16
C SER A 82 10.37 -24.89 5.00
N GLU A 83 10.54 -23.80 4.25
CA GLU A 83 9.71 -23.49 3.09
C GLU A 83 10.13 -24.38 1.91
N PRO A 84 9.22 -25.21 1.36
CA PRO A 84 9.53 -26.08 0.22
C PRO A 84 9.70 -25.34 -1.11
N ASP A 85 9.13 -24.14 -1.25
CA ASP A 85 9.23 -23.34 -2.47
C ASP A 85 10.54 -22.53 -2.48
N GLU A 86 11.43 -22.80 -3.43
CA GLU A 86 12.74 -22.14 -3.53
C GLU A 86 12.61 -20.62 -3.75
N GLU A 87 11.60 -20.15 -4.49
CA GLU A 87 11.39 -18.72 -4.74
C GLU A 87 11.00 -17.99 -3.45
N ILE A 88 10.09 -18.59 -2.66
CA ILE A 88 9.68 -18.04 -1.36
C ILE A 88 10.82 -18.15 -0.34
N GLN A 89 11.61 -19.23 -0.36
CA GLN A 89 12.78 -19.37 0.50
C GLN A 89 13.81 -18.27 0.24
N ASP A 90 14.15 -18.02 -1.02
CA ASP A 90 15.07 -16.94 -1.39
C ASP A 90 14.51 -15.57 -1.01
N LEU A 91 13.21 -15.33 -1.27
CA LEU A 91 12.52 -14.10 -0.87
C LEU A 91 12.64 -13.83 0.64
N LEU A 92 12.35 -14.83 1.47
CA LEU A 92 12.45 -14.73 2.93
C LEU A 92 13.89 -14.46 3.37
N ARG A 93 14.86 -15.18 2.78
CA ARG A 93 16.29 -14.99 3.06
C ARG A 93 16.78 -13.59 2.70
N PHE A 94 16.37 -13.06 1.55
CA PHE A 94 16.73 -11.70 1.14
C PHE A 94 16.00 -10.64 1.96
N SER A 95 14.96 -11.02 2.68
CA SER A 95 14.11 -10.13 3.46
C SER A 95 14.36 -10.19 4.97
N ILE A 96 15.43 -10.84 5.43
CA ILE A 96 15.83 -10.83 6.85
C ILE A 96 16.02 -9.38 7.32
N GLY A 97 15.55 -9.07 8.53
CA GLY A 97 15.57 -7.72 9.10
C GLY A 97 14.28 -6.94 8.83
N LEU A 98 14.41 -5.63 8.66
CA LEU A 98 13.29 -4.69 8.66
C LEU A 98 12.50 -4.70 7.34
N ASN A 99 11.20 -4.99 7.43
CA ASN A 99 10.24 -4.96 6.34
C ASN A 99 9.08 -4.01 6.69
N LEU A 100 8.13 -3.88 5.77
CA LEU A 100 6.91 -3.08 5.97
C LEU A 100 5.68 -3.99 6.01
N GLY A 101 4.76 -3.71 6.90
CA GLY A 101 3.49 -4.40 7.02
C GLY A 101 2.31 -3.46 7.03
N LEU A 102 1.15 -4.00 6.67
CA LEU A 102 -0.15 -3.37 6.88
C LEU A 102 -0.99 -4.26 7.79
N HIS A 103 -1.69 -3.68 8.76
CA HIS A 103 -2.61 -4.44 9.60
C HIS A 103 -3.63 -5.19 8.75
N TYR A 104 -3.82 -6.48 9.04
CA TYR A 104 -4.74 -7.32 8.28
C TYR A 104 -6.19 -7.06 8.70
N LEU A 105 -6.97 -6.43 7.83
CA LEU A 105 -8.38 -6.15 8.07
C LEU A 105 -9.23 -7.40 7.84
N SER A 106 -9.40 -8.21 8.88
CA SER A 106 -10.20 -9.44 8.83
C SER A 106 -11.64 -9.16 8.39
N GLY A 107 -12.10 -9.91 7.37
CA GLY A 107 -13.43 -9.77 6.80
C GLY A 107 -13.59 -8.59 5.82
N SER A 108 -12.51 -7.87 5.52
CA SER A 108 -12.49 -6.93 4.39
C SER A 108 -12.66 -7.68 3.06
N ILE A 109 -13.24 -7.00 2.07
CA ILE A 109 -13.36 -7.50 0.71
C ILE A 109 -12.78 -6.48 -0.27
N MET A 110 -12.41 -6.92 -1.46
CA MET A 110 -12.01 -6.00 -2.53
C MET A 110 -13.14 -5.02 -2.84
N TYR A 111 -12.80 -3.74 -2.97
CA TYR A 111 -13.74 -2.71 -3.36
C TYR A 111 -14.28 -2.96 -4.77
N ASP A 112 -15.60 -2.93 -4.90
CA ASP A 112 -16.30 -3.01 -6.18
C ASP A 112 -16.96 -1.65 -6.50
N PRO A 113 -16.57 -0.95 -7.58
CA PRO A 113 -17.14 0.34 -7.94
C PRO A 113 -18.62 0.30 -8.34
N LEU A 114 -19.23 -0.88 -8.51
CA LEU A 114 -20.66 -1.02 -8.77
C LEU A 114 -21.47 -1.33 -7.51
N ALA A 115 -20.88 -1.99 -6.53
CA ALA A 115 -21.58 -2.47 -5.34
C ALA A 115 -21.21 -1.74 -4.04
N SER A 116 -20.02 -1.14 -3.98
CA SER A 116 -19.51 -0.49 -2.76
C SER A 116 -19.79 1.01 -2.78
N PRO A 117 -20.36 1.57 -1.69
CA PRO A 117 -20.56 3.00 -1.58
C PRO A 117 -19.22 3.73 -1.35
N VAL A 118 -19.06 4.89 -1.98
CA VAL A 118 -18.09 5.92 -1.59
C VAL A 118 -18.71 7.25 -1.99
N ASP A 119 -18.65 8.24 -1.11
CA ASP A 119 -19.14 9.58 -1.40
C ASP A 119 -18.18 10.34 -2.34
N ALA A 120 -18.71 11.38 -2.98
CA ALA A 120 -17.95 12.13 -3.98
C ALA A 120 -16.74 12.86 -3.40
N PHE A 121 -16.80 13.28 -2.13
CA PHE A 121 -15.73 14.01 -1.48
C PHE A 121 -14.55 13.08 -1.19
N THR A 122 -14.80 11.93 -0.58
CA THR A 122 -13.78 10.90 -0.33
C THR A 122 -13.16 10.43 -1.65
N ALA A 123 -13.99 10.15 -2.67
CA ALA A 123 -13.49 9.77 -4.00
C ALA A 123 -12.57 10.85 -4.61
N SER A 124 -12.94 12.13 -4.47
CA SER A 124 -12.11 13.26 -4.92
C SER A 124 -10.79 13.36 -4.17
N LYS A 125 -10.77 13.15 -2.85
CA LYS A 125 -9.52 13.14 -2.07
C LYS A 125 -8.56 12.05 -2.52
N VAL A 126 -9.06 10.83 -2.75
CA VAL A 126 -8.24 9.72 -3.26
C VAL A 126 -7.68 10.03 -4.64
N VAL A 127 -8.51 10.54 -5.58
CA VAL A 127 -8.05 10.90 -6.94
C VAL A 127 -6.98 11.99 -6.91
N LEU A 128 -7.13 13.00 -6.05
CA LEU A 128 -6.15 14.07 -5.90
C LEU A 128 -4.85 13.55 -5.28
N LEU A 129 -4.94 12.73 -4.23
CA LEU A 129 -3.78 12.10 -3.61
C LEU A 129 -3.00 11.27 -4.63
N ASP A 130 -3.67 10.36 -5.34
CA ASP A 130 -3.02 9.50 -6.32
C ASP A 130 -2.42 10.29 -7.49
N SER A 131 -3.04 11.42 -7.85
CA SER A 131 -2.45 12.35 -8.81
C SER A 131 -1.19 13.03 -8.27
N LEU A 132 -1.19 13.42 -6.99
CA LEU A 132 -0.05 14.07 -6.33
C LEU A 132 1.14 13.11 -6.18
N ILE A 133 0.89 11.87 -5.75
CA ILE A 133 1.93 10.86 -5.57
C ILE A 133 2.21 10.07 -6.86
N THR A 134 1.52 10.38 -7.96
CA THR A 134 1.66 9.69 -9.26
C THR A 134 1.46 8.17 -9.19
N ASN A 135 0.41 7.74 -8.50
CA ASN A 135 0.05 6.33 -8.35
C ASN A 135 -0.57 5.79 -9.64
N ILE A 136 0.15 4.90 -10.32
CA ILE A 136 -0.29 4.34 -11.60
C ILE A 136 -1.19 3.11 -11.48
N ASP A 137 -1.33 2.52 -10.29
CA ASP A 137 -1.89 1.18 -10.14
C ASP A 137 -3.32 1.17 -9.57
N ARG A 138 -3.87 2.32 -9.16
CA ARG A 138 -5.26 2.41 -8.66
C ARG A 138 -6.30 2.48 -9.79
N THR A 139 -6.47 1.37 -10.50
CA THR A 139 -7.28 1.30 -11.73
C THR A 139 -8.53 0.44 -11.57
N TYR A 140 -9.45 0.45 -12.55
CA TYR A 140 -10.60 -0.46 -12.53
C TYR A 140 -10.24 -1.95 -12.52
N LYS A 141 -9.07 -2.32 -13.04
CA LYS A 141 -8.60 -3.72 -13.08
C LYS A 141 -7.95 -4.13 -11.77
N ASN A 142 -7.24 -3.20 -11.15
CA ASN A 142 -6.60 -3.39 -9.87
C ASN A 142 -6.96 -2.21 -8.94
N PRO A 143 -8.08 -2.28 -8.21
CA PRO A 143 -8.49 -1.14 -7.41
C PRO A 143 -7.53 -0.83 -6.26
N ASN A 144 -6.79 -1.81 -5.73
CA ASN A 144 -5.98 -1.65 -4.51
C ASN A 144 -6.76 -0.96 -3.37
N LEU A 145 -8.07 -1.21 -3.29
CA LEU A 145 -9.00 -0.63 -2.34
C LEU A 145 -9.77 -1.77 -1.69
N LEU A 146 -10.03 -1.64 -0.41
CA LEU A 146 -10.85 -2.56 0.37
C LEU A 146 -12.15 -1.88 0.79
N SER A 147 -13.21 -2.67 0.87
CA SER A 147 -14.44 -2.33 1.57
C SER A 147 -14.44 -3.09 2.89
N TRP A 148 -14.41 -2.36 4.00
CA TRP A 148 -14.44 -2.93 5.35
C TRP A 148 -15.41 -2.12 6.19
N HIS A 149 -16.38 -2.79 6.81
CA HIS A 149 -17.49 -2.16 7.53
C HIS A 149 -18.23 -1.05 6.75
N GLN A 150 -18.38 -1.20 5.43
CA GLN A 150 -18.98 -0.23 4.50
C GLN A 150 -18.17 1.08 4.32
N GLU A 151 -16.91 1.08 4.74
CA GLU A 151 -15.99 2.18 4.52
C GLU A 151 -14.93 1.81 3.47
N LEU A 152 -14.41 2.83 2.79
CA LEU A 152 -13.35 2.68 1.80
C LEU A 152 -11.98 2.74 2.49
N TRP A 153 -11.17 1.69 2.31
CA TRP A 153 -9.81 1.59 2.83
C TRP A 153 -8.80 1.49 1.69
N LEU A 154 -7.75 2.30 1.76
CA LEU A 154 -6.69 2.34 0.77
C LEU A 154 -5.59 1.35 1.15
N ILE A 155 -5.16 0.56 0.16
CA ILE A 155 -3.97 -0.28 0.25
C ILE A 155 -3.09 -0.04 -0.98
N ASP A 156 -1.88 -0.58 -0.92
CA ASP A 156 -0.92 -0.72 -2.01
C ASP A 156 -0.61 0.58 -2.78
N HIS A 157 0.19 1.43 -2.14
CA HIS A 157 0.77 2.62 -2.74
C HIS A 157 2.17 2.38 -3.32
N GLY A 158 2.67 1.13 -3.32
CA GLY A 158 4.04 0.80 -3.76
C GLY A 158 4.36 1.16 -5.22
N ALA A 159 3.33 1.29 -6.08
CA ALA A 159 3.45 1.76 -7.47
C ALA A 159 3.37 3.30 -7.62
N SER A 160 3.51 4.04 -6.52
CA SER A 160 3.56 5.51 -6.51
C SER A 160 4.99 6.04 -6.58
N LEU A 161 5.13 7.35 -6.75
CA LEU A 161 6.39 8.09 -6.72
C LEU A 161 7.46 7.54 -7.69
N TYR A 162 7.03 7.01 -8.83
CA TYR A 162 7.87 6.30 -9.81
C TYR A 162 9.13 7.06 -10.24
N PHE A 163 9.14 8.40 -10.12
CA PHE A 163 10.32 9.23 -10.34
C PHE A 163 11.54 8.81 -9.49
N HIS A 164 11.36 8.10 -8.37
CA HIS A 164 12.47 7.61 -7.53
C HIS A 164 13.33 6.53 -8.20
N TYR A 165 12.90 5.95 -9.32
CA TYR A 165 13.69 5.07 -10.16
C TYR A 165 14.55 5.85 -11.17
N THR A 166 14.17 7.09 -11.47
CA THR A 166 14.85 7.98 -12.42
C THR A 166 14.96 9.37 -11.80
N LEU A 167 15.90 9.53 -10.86
CA LEU A 167 16.06 10.78 -10.09
C LEU A 167 16.49 11.99 -10.94
N ASP A 168 16.96 11.75 -12.16
CA ASP A 168 17.22 12.82 -13.12
C ASP A 168 15.93 13.58 -13.46
N ASN A 169 15.97 14.90 -13.36
CA ASN A 169 14.84 15.77 -13.68
C ASN A 169 13.56 15.54 -12.85
N TRP A 170 13.64 14.97 -11.64
CA TRP A 170 12.47 14.77 -10.76
C TRP A 170 11.66 16.05 -10.53
N LYS A 171 12.31 17.22 -10.47
CA LYS A 171 11.64 18.53 -10.38
C LYS A 171 10.74 18.82 -11.59
N ALA A 172 11.18 18.44 -12.79
CA ALA A 172 10.37 18.59 -13.99
C ALA A 172 9.18 17.62 -13.97
N HIS A 173 9.36 16.40 -13.42
CA HIS A 173 8.26 15.45 -13.21
C HIS A 173 7.19 15.99 -12.27
N ALA A 174 7.55 16.69 -11.19
CA ALA A 174 6.61 17.29 -10.25
C ALA A 174 5.68 18.35 -10.86
N HIS A 175 6.03 18.93 -12.02
CA HIS A 175 5.22 19.92 -12.72
C HIS A 175 4.45 19.35 -13.91
N LYS A 176 4.64 18.07 -14.26
CA LYS A 176 3.95 17.44 -15.37
C LYS A 176 2.56 16.97 -14.93
N PRO A 177 1.52 17.15 -15.77
CA PRO A 177 0.23 16.51 -15.52
C PRO A 177 0.35 15.00 -15.44
N PHE A 178 -0.32 14.38 -14.47
CA PHE A 178 -0.43 12.93 -14.37
C PHE A 178 -1.59 12.43 -15.23
N THR A 179 -1.30 12.03 -16.47
CA THR A 179 -2.34 11.68 -17.46
C THR A 179 -3.01 10.33 -17.18
N GLN A 180 -2.32 9.40 -16.53
CA GLN A 180 -2.86 8.07 -16.19
C GLN A 180 -4.03 8.12 -15.20
N VAL A 181 -4.28 9.28 -14.55
CA VAL A 181 -5.47 9.47 -13.69
C VAL A 181 -6.78 9.18 -14.42
N GLN A 182 -6.82 9.29 -15.76
CA GLN A 182 -8.00 8.96 -16.57
C GLN A 182 -8.52 7.53 -16.36
N ASP A 183 -7.64 6.60 -15.98
CA ASP A 183 -7.94 5.18 -15.78
C ASP A 183 -8.30 4.84 -14.31
N HIS A 184 -8.35 5.87 -13.45
CA HIS A 184 -8.55 5.72 -12.01
C HIS A 184 -9.97 5.24 -11.66
N VAL A 185 -10.06 4.21 -10.81
CA VAL A 185 -11.32 3.52 -10.48
C VAL A 185 -12.40 4.42 -9.85
N LEU A 186 -11.98 5.44 -9.11
CA LEU A 186 -12.89 6.40 -8.46
C LEU A 186 -13.17 7.66 -9.27
N LEU A 187 -12.56 7.83 -10.45
CA LEU A 187 -12.63 9.10 -11.20
C LEU A 187 -14.07 9.52 -11.52
N ALA A 188 -14.93 8.56 -11.88
CA ALA A 188 -16.33 8.83 -12.20
C ALA A 188 -17.16 9.35 -11.00
N ARG A 189 -16.70 9.12 -9.77
CA ARG A 189 -17.35 9.58 -8.53
C ARG A 189 -16.70 10.84 -7.95
N ALA A 190 -15.51 11.21 -8.40
CA ALA A 190 -14.73 12.33 -7.89
C ALA A 190 -15.22 13.69 -8.42
N SER A 191 -16.45 14.09 -8.08
CA SER A 191 -17.07 15.32 -8.56
C SER A 191 -16.83 16.56 -7.67
N GLN A 192 -16.06 16.44 -6.59
CA GLN A 192 -15.81 17.50 -5.62
C GLN A 192 -14.31 17.82 -5.47
N LEU A 193 -13.56 17.82 -6.58
CA LEU A 193 -12.11 18.01 -6.59
C LEU A 193 -11.68 19.36 -5.98
N GLU A 194 -12.37 20.45 -6.31
CA GLU A 194 -12.01 21.78 -5.80
C GLU A 194 -12.21 21.90 -4.29
N ALA A 195 -13.26 21.27 -3.76
CA ALA A 195 -13.52 21.24 -2.33
C ALA A 195 -12.51 20.35 -1.60
N ALA A 196 -12.23 19.16 -2.15
CA ALA A 196 -11.26 18.24 -1.60
C ALA A 196 -9.83 18.81 -1.57
N ALA A 197 -9.45 19.64 -2.55
CA ALA A 197 -8.13 20.28 -2.63
C ALA A 197 -7.88 21.38 -1.57
N GLN A 198 -8.88 21.75 -0.77
CA GLN A 198 -8.73 22.71 0.33
C GLN A 198 -8.38 22.06 1.67
N GLU A 199 -8.45 20.73 1.76
CA GLU A 199 -8.05 19.92 2.93
C GLU A 199 -6.72 19.22 2.69
#